data_AF-A0A2V9BMS3-F1
#
_entry.id   AF-A0A2V9BMS3-F1
#
_cell.length_a   1.000
_cell.length_b   1.000
_cell.length_c   1.000
_cell.angle_alpha   90.00
_cell.angle_beta   90.00
_cell.angle_gamma   90.00
#
_symmetry.space_group_name_H-M   'P 1'
#
loop_
_entity.id
_entity.type
_entity.pdbx_description
1 polymer ?
#
loop_
_entity_poly.entity_id
_entity_poly.type
_entity_poly.pdbx_seq_one_letter_code
_entity_poly.pdbx_strand_id
1 'polypeptide(L)' 'MSLPETPRANLLGIGISAVNMPEALRLIHSVLARGKKGYICVTGVHGIMEAQRDPCFKRILNDSFLTTPDGLPTVWVGK' A
#
# COMPACT_ATOMS: atom_id res chain seq x y z
N MET A 1 3.12 -7.32 -19.23
CA MET A 1 3.87 -6.26 -18.51
C MET A 1 3.32 -6.20 -17.08
N SER A 2 4.10 -6.38 -16.02
CA SER A 2 3.67 -6.26 -14.60
C SER A 2 3.52 -4.79 -14.17
N LEU A 3 2.90 -4.52 -13.01
CA LEU A 3 2.93 -3.18 -12.38
C LEU A 3 4.35 -2.93 -11.81
N PRO A 4 4.79 -1.67 -11.68
CA PRO A 4 6.05 -1.38 -11.01
C PRO A 4 6.00 -1.88 -9.57
N GLU A 5 6.97 -2.72 -9.19
CA GLU A 5 7.08 -3.20 -7.81
C GLU A 5 7.57 -2.06 -6.92
N THR A 6 6.88 -1.88 -5.79
CA THR A 6 7.22 -0.91 -4.75
C THR A 6 7.60 -1.71 -3.52
N PRO A 7 8.74 -1.43 -2.87
CA PRO A 7 9.10 -2.10 -1.63
C PRO A 7 7.96 -2.01 -0.61
N ARG A 8 7.67 -3.13 0.04
CA ARG A 8 6.63 -3.20 1.07
C ARG A 8 7.22 -3.72 2.38
N ALA A 9 6.94 -3.04 3.47
CA ALA A 9 7.22 -3.52 4.81
C ALA A 9 6.04 -4.36 5.32
N ASN A 10 6.33 -5.53 5.87
CA ASN A 10 5.32 -6.39 6.46
C ASN A 10 4.98 -5.95 7.88
N LEU A 11 3.74 -5.56 8.11
CA LEU A 11 3.17 -5.25 9.41
C LEU A 11 2.00 -6.19 9.69
N LEU A 12 2.24 -7.20 10.53
CA LEU A 12 1.22 -8.18 10.94
C LEU A 12 0.49 -8.83 9.74
N GLY A 13 1.22 -9.12 8.66
CA GLY A 13 0.68 -9.72 7.43
C GLY A 13 0.11 -8.73 6.43
N ILE A 14 0.25 -7.42 6.66
CA ILE A 14 -0.13 -6.35 5.72
C ILE A 14 1.14 -5.74 5.12
N GLY A 15 1.24 -5.73 3.79
CA GLY A 15 2.33 -5.06 3.08
C GLY A 15 2.08 -3.57 2.91
N ILE A 16 2.66 -2.75 3.79
CA ILE A 16 2.64 -1.28 3.70
C ILE A 16 3.72 -0.83 2.71
N SER A 17 3.34 0.01 1.75
CA SER A 17 4.23 0.52 0.71
C SER A 17 5.19 1.56 1.29
N ALA A 18 6.49 1.32 1.16
CA ALA A 18 7.52 2.27 1.58
C ALA A 18 7.63 3.37 0.51
N VAL A 19 6.78 4.40 0.62
CA VAL A 19 6.68 5.48 -0.36
C VAL A 19 6.51 6.84 0.31
N ASN A 20 7.09 7.86 -0.30
CA ASN A 20 6.74 9.26 -0.04
C ASN A 20 5.78 9.81 -1.12
N MET A 21 5.31 11.04 -0.93
CA MET A 21 4.34 11.66 -1.84
C MET A 21 4.86 11.80 -3.28
N PRO A 22 6.08 12.34 -3.54
CA PRO A 22 6.64 12.37 -4.89
C PRO A 22 6.73 11.00 -5.57
N GLU A 23 7.16 9.97 -4.84
CA GLU A 23 7.25 8.60 -5.35
C GLU A 23 5.87 8.02 -5.69
N ALA A 24 4.88 8.22 -4.83
CA ALA A 24 3.51 7.79 -5.07
C ALA A 24 2.96 8.41 -6.36
N LEU A 25 3.16 9.71 -6.58
CA LEU A 25 2.75 10.38 -7.83
C LEU A 25 3.47 9.79 -9.05
N ARG A 26 4.79 9.59 -8.97
CA ARG A 26 5.57 8.97 -10.06
C ARG A 26 5.06 7.57 -10.40
N LEU A 27 4.75 6.77 -9.39
CA LEU A 27 4.19 5.43 -9.54
C LEU A 27 2.82 5.48 -10.22
N ILE A 28 1.91 6.35 -9.76
CA ILE A 28 0.59 6.56 -10.36
C ILE A 28 0.73 6.94 -11.84
N HIS A 29 1.56 7.94 -12.16
CA HIS A 29 1.81 8.34 -13.55
C HIS A 29 2.31 7.17 -14.40
N SER A 30 3.22 6.36 -13.89
CA SER A 30 3.76 5.21 -14.63
C SER A 30 2.72 4.12 -14.91
N VAL A 31 1.74 3.93 -14.02
CA VAL A 31 0.62 2.99 -14.20
C VAL A 31 -0.36 3.50 -15.24
N LEU A 32 -0.73 4.78 -15.14
CA LEU A 32 -1.63 5.43 -16.09
C LEU A 32 -1.04 5.48 -17.50
N ALA A 33 0.25 5.80 -17.64
CA ALA A 33 0.95 5.80 -18.93
C ALA A 33 0.97 4.42 -19.61
N ARG A 34 0.81 3.33 -18.84
CA ARG A 34 0.71 1.95 -19.36
C ARG A 34 -0.73 1.52 -19.64
N GLY A 35 -1.71 2.42 -19.54
CA GLY A 35 -3.13 2.12 -19.71
C GLY A 35 -3.71 1.20 -18.62
N LYS A 36 -3.04 1.10 -17.47
CA LYS A 36 -3.44 0.23 -16.37
C LYS A 36 -4.24 0.98 -15.31
N LYS A 37 -4.97 0.21 -14.50
CA LYS A 37 -5.75 0.68 -13.36
C LYS A 37 -5.34 -0.08 -12.10
N GLY A 38 -5.67 0.51 -10.96
CA GLY A 38 -5.48 -0.05 -9.63
C GLY A 38 -6.17 0.84 -8.60
N TYR A 39 -6.18 0.41 -7.34
CA TYR A 39 -6.73 1.18 -6.23
C TYR A 39 -5.67 1.36 -5.14
N ILE A 40 -5.78 2.46 -4.41
CA ILE A 40 -4.86 2.82 -3.32
C ILE A 40 -5.63 2.69 -2.01
N CYS A 41 -5.03 1.97 -1.06
CA CYS A 41 -5.51 1.89 0.31
C CYS A 41 -4.63 2.81 1.17
N VAL A 42 -5.26 3.76 1.86
CA VAL A 42 -4.60 4.58 2.87
C VAL A 42 -4.84 3.89 4.21
N THR A 43 -3.79 3.43 4.89
CA THR A 43 -3.97 2.52 6.03
C THR A 43 -3.04 2.84 7.20
N GLY A 44 -3.67 3.20 8.32
CA GLY A 44 -3.03 3.34 9.61
C GLY A 44 -3.25 2.13 10.52
N VAL A 45 -2.83 2.26 11.79
CA VAL A 45 -2.90 1.17 12.78
C VAL A 45 -4.31 0.60 12.92
N HIS A 46 -5.35 1.45 12.90
CA HIS A 46 -6.72 0.97 13.00
C HIS A 46 -7.05 -0.06 11.90
N GLY A 47 -6.75 0.26 10.63
CA GLY A 47 -6.98 -0.66 9.52
C GLY A 47 -6.14 -1.94 9.63
N ILE A 48 -4.90 -1.85 10.12
CA ILE A 48 -4.06 -3.03 10.36
C ILE A 48 -4.69 -3.95 11.41
N MET A 49 -5.25 -3.37 12.47
CA MET A 49 -5.90 -4.12 13.55
C MET A 49 -7.21 -4.76 13.09
N GLU A 50 -8.03 -4.06 12.31
CA GLU A 50 -9.25 -4.63 11.73
C GLU A 50 -8.93 -5.80 10.78
N ALA A 51 -7.86 -5.68 10.00
CA ALA A 51 -7.41 -6.75 9.11
C ALA A 51 -6.93 -8.02 9.85
N GLN A 52 -6.67 -7.96 11.16
CA GLN A 52 -6.39 -9.17 11.94
C GLN A 52 -7.65 -9.99 12.22
N ARG A 53 -8.83 -9.36 12.18
CA ARG A 53 -10.13 -10.00 12.45
C ARG A 53 -10.88 -10.35 11.18
N ASP A 54 -10.59 -9.65 10.08
CA ASP A 54 -11.22 -9.87 8.77
C ASP A 54 -10.18 -10.26 7.71
N PRO A 55 -10.08 -11.56 7.36
CA PRO A 55 -9.21 -12.05 6.29
C PRO A 55 -9.53 -11.47 4.90
N CYS A 56 -10.80 -11.14 4.63
CA CYS A 56 -11.21 -10.52 3.37
C CYS A 56 -10.64 -9.11 3.28
N PHE A 57 -10.77 -8.33 4.37
CA PHE A 57 -10.19 -6.98 4.43
C PHE A 57 -8.66 -7.01 4.34
N LYS A 58 -8.00 -7.95 5.03
CA LYS A 58 -6.55 -8.20 4.90
C LYS A 58 -6.14 -8.45 3.44
N ARG A 59 -6.92 -9.23 2.70
CA ARG A 59 -6.67 -9.49 1.28
C ARG A 59 -6.83 -8.23 0.43
N ILE A 60 -7.88 -7.44 0.65
CA ILE A 60 -8.09 -6.16 -0.06
C ILE A 60 -6.89 -5.22 0.13
N LEU A 61 -6.36 -5.13 1.36
CA LEU A 61 -5.18 -4.30 1.62
C LEU A 61 -3.94 -4.83 0.88
N ASN A 62 -3.73 -6.13 0.79
CA ASN A 62 -2.57 -6.71 0.13
C ASN A 62 -2.69 -6.73 -1.41
N ASP A 63 -3.91 -6.79 -1.96
CA ASP A 63 -4.18 -6.78 -3.40
C ASP A 63 -4.20 -5.35 -3.99
N SER A 64 -4.08 -4.31 -3.15
CA SER A 64 -4.04 -2.91 -3.58
C SER A 64 -2.82 -2.61 -4.43
N PHE A 65 -2.92 -1.59 -5.31
CA PHE A 65 -1.75 -1.08 -6.03
C PHE A 65 -0.73 -0.45 -5.08
N LEU A 66 -1.20 0.41 -4.17
CA LEU A 66 -0.43 0.97 -3.08
C LEU A 66 -1.24 0.87 -1.79
N THR A 67 -0.59 0.38 -0.74
CA THR A 67 -1.08 0.52 0.63
C THR A 67 -0.23 1.58 1.30
N THR A 68 -0.63 2.84 1.19
CA THR A 68 0.17 3.96 1.69
C THR A 68 0.08 4.03 3.22
N PRO A 69 1.19 4.33 3.90
CA PRO A 69 1.17 4.52 5.34
C PRO A 69 0.32 5.75 5.70
N ASP A 70 -0.51 5.60 6.72
CA ASP A 70 -1.31 6.67 7.32
C ASP A 70 -1.08 6.73 8.84
N GLY A 71 -0.70 7.91 9.30
CA GLY A 71 -0.37 8.16 10.70
C GLY A 71 0.99 7.65 11.16
N LEU A 72 1.40 8.14 12.33
CA LEU A 72 2.77 8.01 12.83
C LEU A 72 3.31 6.56 12.83
N PRO A 73 2.63 5.53 13.35
CA PRO A 73 3.25 4.22 13.46
C PRO A 73 3.56 3.56 12.12
N THR A 74 2.87 3.93 11.04
CA THR A 74 3.04 3.31 9.72
C THR A 74 3.99 4.09 8.82
N VAL A 75 4.11 5.42 8.98
CA VAL A 75 5.04 6.25 8.18
C VAL A 75 6.51 6.00 8.51
N TRP A 76 6.82 5.41 9.67
CA TRP A 76 8.19 5.02 10.06
C TRP A 76 8.57 3.62 9.59
N VAL A 77 7.69 2.90 8.89
CA VAL A 77 7.88 1.49 8.56
C VAL A 77 8.23 1.33 7.09
N GLY A 78 9.35 0.66 6.83
CA GLY A 78 9.96 0.57 5.52
C GLY A 78 11.21 1.46 5.45
N LYS A 79 12.32 0.86 5.03
CA LYS A 79 13.54 1.55 4.60
C LYS A 79 13.71 1.32 3.11
#